data_AF-A0A149PF34-F1
#
_entry.id   AF-A0A149PF34-F1
#
_cell.length_a   1.000
_cell.length_b   1.000
_cell.length_c   1.000
_cell.angle_alpha   90.00
_cell.angle_beta   90.00
_cell.angle_gamma   90.00
#
_symmetry.space_group_name_H-M   'P 1'
#
loop_
_entity.id
_entity.type
_entity.pdbx_description
1 polymer ?
#
loop_
_entity_poly.entity_id
_entity_poly.type
_entity_poly.pdbx_seq_one_letter_code
_entity_poly.pdbx_strand_id
1 'polypeptide(L)'
;MLKLANLFLSITLATPLAALAYGGNSPDYDQCILHSLGNSQSSFAARAISDSCDALYRNGAMLLPRERAYHVCVLQNVQTVRGAFAVNEILHACRRQNPM
;
A
#
# COMPACT_ATOMS: atom_id res chain seq x y z
N MET A 1 -26.70 -32.61 -44.00
CA MET A 1 -26.35 -31.17 -43.98
C MET A 1 -27.00 -30.55 -42.74
N LEU A 2 -26.23 -30.26 -41.69
CA LEU A 2 -26.39 -29.04 -40.88
C LEU A 2 -25.17 -28.95 -39.95
N LYS A 3 -24.32 -27.95 -40.21
CA LYS A 3 -23.13 -27.60 -39.44
C LYS A 3 -23.58 -26.99 -38.10
N LEU A 4 -23.10 -27.50 -36.97
CA LEU A 4 -23.12 -26.78 -35.70
C LEU A 4 -21.69 -26.40 -35.34
N ALA A 5 -21.35 -25.19 -35.76
CA ALA A 5 -20.08 -24.55 -35.54
C ALA A 5 -19.99 -24.01 -34.10
N ASN A 6 -18.80 -24.21 -33.51
CA ASN A 6 -18.10 -23.38 -32.54
C ASN A 6 -18.88 -22.31 -31.76
N LEU A 7 -18.80 -22.40 -30.43
CA LEU A 7 -18.75 -21.22 -29.57
C LEU A 7 -17.57 -21.36 -28.59
N PHE A 8 -16.38 -20.94 -29.03
CA PHE A 8 -15.27 -20.68 -28.11
C PHE A 8 -15.59 -19.39 -27.35
N LEU A 9 -15.91 -19.52 -26.06
CA LEU A 9 -16.13 -18.40 -25.17
C LEU A 9 -14.78 -17.76 -24.82
N SER A 10 -14.38 -16.74 -25.57
CA SER A 10 -13.21 -15.92 -25.25
C SER A 10 -13.51 -15.04 -24.05
N ILE A 11 -13.14 -15.49 -22.85
CA ILE A 11 -13.15 -14.67 -21.64
C ILE A 11 -11.91 -13.77 -21.72
N THR A 12 -12.06 -12.58 -22.32
CA THR A 12 -11.05 -11.53 -22.19
C THR A 12 -11.11 -11.01 -20.74
N LEU A 13 -10.18 -11.44 -19.89
CA LEU A 13 -9.92 -10.78 -18.62
C LEU A 13 -9.39 -9.38 -18.92
N ALA A 14 -10.29 -8.40 -19.03
CA ALA A 14 -9.93 -7.01 -18.92
C ALA A 14 -9.63 -6.73 -17.45
N THR A 15 -8.38 -6.90 -17.05
CA THR A 15 -7.92 -6.37 -15.77
C THR A 15 -7.92 -4.84 -15.89
N PRO A 16 -8.61 -4.11 -15.00
CA PRO A 16 -8.49 -2.66 -14.98
C PRO A 16 -7.04 -2.33 -14.62
N LEU A 17 -6.30 -1.79 -15.57
CA LEU A 17 -5.05 -1.10 -15.31
C LEU A 17 -5.39 0.10 -14.44
N ALA A 18 -5.11 0.00 -13.14
CA ALA A 18 -5.13 1.13 -12.24
C ALA A 18 -4.10 2.15 -12.75
N ALA A 19 -4.60 3.17 -13.45
CA ALA A 19 -3.81 4.29 -13.91
C ALA A 19 -3.35 5.06 -12.66
N LEU A 20 -2.05 4.96 -12.35
CA LEU A 20 -1.43 5.69 -11.26
C LEU A 20 -1.43 7.19 -11.62
N ALA A 21 -2.39 7.93 -11.09
CA ALA A 21 -2.47 9.38 -11.23
C ALA A 21 -1.34 10.02 -10.38
N TYR A 22 -0.28 10.44 -11.06
CA TYR A 22 0.82 11.20 -10.49
C TYR A 22 0.39 12.66 -10.30
N GLY A 23 0.14 13.08 -9.06
CA GLY A 23 -0.01 14.49 -8.73
C GLY A 23 -0.88 14.78 -7.51
N GLY A 24 -0.26 15.29 -6.44
CA GLY A 24 -0.82 16.25 -5.47
C GLY A 24 -1.97 15.81 -4.54
N ASN A 25 -2.90 15.02 -5.01
CA ASN A 25 -3.99 14.36 -4.26
C ASN A 25 -4.27 13.06 -5.00
N SER A 26 -3.47 12.03 -4.73
CA SER A 26 -3.79 10.72 -5.29
C SER A 26 -4.97 10.16 -4.48
N PRO A 27 -6.07 9.75 -5.14
CA PRO A 27 -7.17 9.08 -4.44
C PRO A 27 -6.67 7.83 -3.70
N ASP A 28 -5.59 7.23 -4.18
CA ASP A 28 -4.90 6.12 -3.53
C ASP A 28 -4.24 6.52 -2.20
N TYR A 29 -3.69 7.74 -2.09
CA TYR A 29 -3.17 8.26 -0.82
C TYR A 29 -4.29 8.43 0.21
N ASP A 30 -5.40 9.07 -0.18
CA ASP A 30 -6.54 9.27 0.72
C ASP A 30 -7.13 7.92 1.16
N GLN A 31 -7.19 6.94 0.24
CA GLN A 31 -7.61 5.58 0.56
C GLN A 31 -6.64 4.88 1.52
N CYS A 32 -5.32 5.06 1.36
CA CYS A 32 -4.32 4.55 2.31
C CYS A 32 -4.53 5.14 3.71
N ILE A 33 -4.72 6.46 3.78
CA ILE A 33 -4.98 7.17 5.04
C ILE A 33 -6.26 6.65 5.70
N LEU A 34 -7.37 6.59 4.98
CA LEU A 34 -8.65 6.13 5.53
C LEU A 34 -8.58 4.67 6.00
N HIS A 35 -7.91 3.81 5.23
CA HIS A 35 -7.79 2.39 5.57
C HIS A 35 -6.88 2.16 6.79
N SER A 36 -5.73 2.83 6.84
CA SER A 36 -4.71 2.56 7.87
C SER A 36 -4.89 3.39 9.14
N LEU A 37 -5.36 4.64 9.04
CA LEU A 37 -5.62 5.48 10.22
C LEU A 37 -6.92 5.13 10.93
N GLY A 38 -7.89 4.50 10.27
CA GLY A 38 -9.18 4.14 10.88
C GLY A 38 -9.05 3.33 12.17
N ASN A 39 -7.98 2.54 12.28
CA ASN A 39 -7.67 1.73 13.48
C ASN A 39 -6.54 2.31 14.33
N SER A 40 -5.99 3.48 13.99
CA SER A 40 -4.84 4.09 14.66
C SER A 40 -5.18 4.50 16.09
N GLN A 41 -4.40 3.99 17.04
CA GLN A 41 -4.63 4.23 18.47
C GLN A 41 -3.57 5.16 19.08
N SER A 42 -2.75 5.81 18.25
CA SER A 42 -1.61 6.62 18.70
C SER A 42 -1.21 7.67 17.68
N SER A 43 -0.83 8.86 18.13
CA SER A 43 -0.23 9.89 17.26
C SER A 43 1.11 9.45 16.66
N PHE A 44 1.82 8.53 17.33
CA PHE A 44 3.06 7.95 16.82
C PHE A 44 2.79 6.98 15.66
N ALA A 45 1.81 6.10 15.84
CA ALA A 45 1.34 5.20 14.79
C ALA A 45 0.79 5.99 13.60
N ALA A 46 -0.01 7.03 13.87
CA ALA A 46 -0.57 7.89 12.84
C ALA A 46 0.52 8.56 12.00
N ARG A 47 1.59 9.08 12.63
CA ARG A 47 2.73 9.65 11.90
C ARG A 47 3.41 8.62 10.99
N ALA A 48 3.75 7.45 11.53
CA ALA A 48 4.40 6.39 10.74
C ALA A 48 3.53 5.90 9.56
N ILE A 49 2.21 5.86 9.75
CA ILE A 49 1.24 5.55 8.69
C ILE A 49 1.25 6.63 7.62
N SER A 50 1.10 7.90 8.01
CA SER A 50 1.10 9.03 7.07
C SER A 50 2.37 9.09 6.25
N ASP A 51 3.53 8.93 6.89
CA ASP A 51 4.84 8.92 6.21
C ASP A 51 4.92 7.76 5.20
N SER A 52 4.35 6.61 5.53
CA SER A 52 4.35 5.44 4.64
C SER A 52 3.37 5.58 3.47
N CYS A 53 2.18 6.15 3.71
CA CYS A 53 1.25 6.46 2.63
C CYS A 53 1.83 7.52 1.68
N ASP A 54 2.51 8.54 2.20
CA ASP A 54 3.19 9.56 1.38
C ASP A 54 4.27 8.93 0.49
N ALA A 55 5.16 8.13 1.10
CA ALA A 55 6.22 7.45 0.37
C ALA A 55 5.68 6.53 -0.74
N LEU A 56 4.62 5.76 -0.47
CA LEU A 56 4.07 4.81 -1.44
C LEU A 56 3.27 5.45 -2.57
N TYR A 57 2.52 6.53 -2.29
CA TYR A 57 1.51 7.04 -3.23
C TYR A 57 1.80 8.43 -3.77
N ARG A 58 2.65 9.22 -3.12
CA ARG A 58 3.10 10.52 -3.62
C ARG A 58 4.53 10.46 -4.18
N ASN A 59 5.40 9.66 -3.55
CA ASN A 59 6.79 9.49 -3.95
C ASN A 59 7.10 8.11 -4.57
N GLY A 60 6.08 7.25 -4.74
CA GLY A 60 6.26 5.83 -5.05
C GLY A 60 6.99 5.49 -6.35
N ALA A 61 7.05 6.43 -7.30
CA ALA A 61 7.79 6.27 -8.56
C ALA A 61 9.32 6.35 -8.36
N MET A 62 9.78 6.99 -7.28
CA MET A 62 11.21 7.13 -6.96
C MET A 62 11.69 6.11 -5.93
N LEU A 63 10.77 5.37 -5.29
CA LEU A 63 11.13 4.39 -4.27
C LEU A 63 11.79 3.15 -4.88
N LEU A 64 12.89 2.73 -4.27
CA LEU A 64 13.50 1.44 -4.54
C LEU A 64 12.55 0.30 -4.07
N PRO A 65 12.62 -0.90 -4.68
CA PRO A 65 11.78 -2.03 -4.27
C PRO A 65 11.88 -2.36 -2.77
N ARG A 66 13.06 -2.19 -2.16
CA ARG A 66 13.30 -2.42 -0.73
C ARG A 66 12.62 -1.37 0.15
N GLU A 67 12.70 -0.10 -0.21
CA GLU A 67 12.02 0.99 0.50
C GLU A 67 10.50 0.83 0.42
N ARG A 68 9.98 0.45 -0.75
CA ARG A 68 8.56 0.11 -0.90
C ARG A 68 8.16 -1.01 0.05
N ALA A 69 8.94 -2.08 0.14
CA ALA A 69 8.67 -3.19 1.03
C ALA A 69 8.73 -2.79 2.52
N TYR A 70 9.62 -1.88 2.90
CA TYR A 70 9.64 -1.29 4.25
C TYR A 70 8.31 -0.59 4.57
N HIS A 71 7.84 0.32 3.72
CA HIS A 71 6.60 1.06 3.98
C HIS A 71 5.36 0.16 4.01
N VAL A 72 5.33 -0.88 3.18
CA VAL A 72 4.27 -1.90 3.24
C VAL A 72 4.31 -2.65 4.58
N CYS A 73 5.50 -3.05 5.06
CA CYS A 73 5.65 -3.69 6.37
C CYS A 73 5.16 -2.80 7.52
N VAL A 74 5.48 -1.50 7.47
CA VAL A 74 5.01 -0.52 8.46
C VAL A 74 3.48 -0.48 8.49
N LEU A 75 2.84 -0.26 7.33
CA LEU A 75 1.37 -0.19 7.26
C LEU A 75 0.68 -1.45 7.77
N GLN A 76 1.27 -2.64 7.62
CA GLN A 76 0.67 -3.88 8.11
C GLN A 76 0.73 -4.05 9.63
N ASN A 77 1.69 -3.41 10.31
CA ASN A 77 2.01 -3.74 11.70
C ASN A 77 1.74 -2.62 12.70
N VAL A 78 1.76 -1.34 12.30
CA VAL A 78 1.67 -0.24 13.29
C VAL A 78 0.24 0.19 13.63
N GLN A 79 -0.76 -0.20 12.84
CA GLN A 79 -2.12 0.36 12.91
C GLN A 79 -2.71 0.32 14.32
N THR A 80 -2.60 -0.80 15.04
CA THR A 80 -3.24 -0.95 16.35
C THR A 80 -2.32 -0.59 17.53
N VAL A 81 -1.15 -0.01 17.26
CA VAL A 81 -0.09 0.17 18.27
C VAL A 81 -0.26 1.51 18.98
N ARG A 82 -0.32 1.46 20.32
CA ARG A 82 -0.57 2.64 21.17
C ARG A 82 0.69 3.42 21.55
N GLY A 83 1.76 2.72 21.87
CA GLY A 83 2.96 3.31 22.48
C GLY A 83 4.05 3.64 21.47
N ALA A 84 4.71 4.79 21.67
CA ALA A 84 5.85 5.22 20.84
C ALA A 84 6.97 4.17 20.80
N PHE A 85 7.29 3.56 21.95
CA PHE A 85 8.30 2.50 22.04
C PHE A 85 7.99 1.31 21.13
N ALA A 86 6.75 0.80 21.21
CA ALA A 86 6.33 -0.34 20.39
C ALA A 86 6.29 0.01 18.90
N VAL A 87 5.83 1.22 18.55
CA VAL A 87 5.91 1.71 17.16
C VAL A 87 7.36 1.70 16.69
N ASN A 88 8.29 2.26 17.46
CA ASN A 88 9.69 2.34 17.08
C ASN A 88 10.34 0.96 16.91
N GLU A 89 10.03 0.00 17.79
CA GLU A 89 10.53 -1.37 17.64
C GLU A 89 10.03 -2.04 16.36
N ILE A 90 8.76 -1.80 15.98
CA ILE A 90 8.20 -2.29 14.71
C ILE A 90 8.90 -1.64 13.52
N LEU A 91 9.15 -0.32 13.56
CA LEU A 91 9.90 0.37 12.50
C LEU A 91 11.31 -0.23 12.35
N HIS A 92 12.00 -0.50 13.47
CA HIS A 92 13.30 -1.17 13.43
C HIS A 92 13.20 -2.59 12.87
N ALA A 93 12.19 -3.36 13.27
CA ALA A 93 11.97 -4.70 12.74
C ALA A 93 11.72 -4.70 11.23
N CYS A 94 10.87 -3.79 10.73
CA CYS A 94 10.62 -3.63 9.29
C CYS A 94 11.87 -3.21 8.52
N ARG A 95 12.72 -2.37 9.11
CA ARG A 95 14.01 -1.98 8.52
C ARG A 95 15.01 -3.13 8.46
N ARG A 96 15.09 -3.97 9.50
CA ARG A 96 15.96 -5.15 9.50
C ARG A 96 15.56 -6.15 8.40
N GLN A 97 14.26 -6.30 8.14
CA GLN A 97 13.73 -7.16 7.08
C GLN A 97 13.93 -6.56 5.68
N ASN A 98 13.96 -5.23 5.58
CA ASN A 98 14.05 -4.48 4.34
C ASN A 98 15.22 -3.48 4.43
N PRO A 99 16.47 -3.95 4.35
CA PRO A 99 17.62 -3.08 4.37
C PRO A 99 17.58 -2.17 3.13
N MET A 100 17.71 -0.87 3.39
CA MET A 100 17.65 0.23 2.42
C MET A 100 19.04 0.80 2.26
#